data_AF-A0A1S8PH01-F1
#
_entry.id   AF-A0A1S8PH01-F1
#
_cell.length_a   1.000
_cell.length_b   1.000
_cell.length_c   1.000
_cell.angle_alpha   90.00
_cell.angle_beta   90.00
_cell.angle_gamma   90.00
#
_symmetry.space_group_name_H-M   'P 1'
#
loop_
_entity.id
_entity.type
_entity.pdbx_description
1 polymer ?
#
loop_
_entity_poly.entity_id
_entity_poly.type
_entity_poly.pdbx_seq_one_letter_code
_entity_poly.pdbx_strand_id
1 'polypeptide(L)'
;MKKAELLKKVEASKDEDDINDLLKGTDIESTFKVEPTLDAFKAKLESDKAFKSFIDSEKDTHANKALETWKTNNLPTLINDEVLKATGKKKTPEQLKIEELERKFTEKEVEAQNLANQSKIKDLLTQSGFDPTKTIEFFNTSNVENVEASIGNFKSIIDEMVSSGVKKAIADGNYTPPGENGAGELTADDLAKMMM
;
A
#
# COMPACT_ATOMS: atom_id res chain seq x y z
N MET A 1 -8.70 -43.57 -13.32
CA MET A 1 -8.50 -43.76 -14.77
C MET A 1 -7.19 -44.49 -15.04
N LYS A 2 -7.15 -45.45 -15.98
CA LYS A 2 -5.91 -46.09 -16.45
C LYS A 2 -5.27 -45.29 -17.60
N LYS A 3 -3.95 -45.42 -17.80
CA LYS A 3 -3.20 -44.75 -18.89
C LYS A 3 -3.86 -44.91 -20.27
N ALA A 4 -4.33 -46.12 -20.59
CA ALA A 4 -4.97 -46.41 -21.88
C ALA A 4 -6.31 -45.67 -22.08
N GLU A 5 -7.03 -45.38 -21.00
CA GLU A 5 -8.31 -44.65 -21.05
C GLU A 5 -8.08 -43.15 -21.21
N LEU A 6 -7.03 -42.61 -20.57
CA LEU A 6 -6.62 -41.21 -20.75
C LEU A 6 -6.16 -40.94 -22.18
N LEU A 7 -5.32 -41.84 -22.73
CA LEU A 7 -4.79 -41.69 -24.09
C LEU A 7 -5.91 -41.58 -25.13
N LYS A 8 -6.93 -42.46 -25.03
CA LYS A 8 -8.09 -42.42 -25.93
C LYS A 8 -8.90 -41.13 -25.84
N LYS A 9 -9.03 -40.56 -24.63
CA LYS A 9 -9.74 -39.29 -24.44
C LYS A 9 -8.97 -38.14 -25.09
N VAL A 10 -7.64 -38.12 -24.93
CA VAL A 10 -6.75 -37.11 -25.54
C VAL A 10 -6.71 -37.24 -27.06
N GLU A 11 -6.64 -38.45 -27.61
CA GLU A 11 -6.65 -38.69 -29.06
C GLU A 11 -7.98 -38.29 -29.73
N ALA A 12 -9.08 -38.29 -28.98
CA ALA A 12 -10.40 -37.90 -29.47
C ALA A 12 -10.69 -36.40 -29.31
N SER A 13 -9.85 -35.65 -28.60
CA SER A 13 -9.96 -34.20 -28.44
C SER A 13 -9.15 -33.47 -29.49
N LYS A 14 -9.54 -32.22 -29.79
CA LYS A 14 -8.76 -31.32 -30.65
C LYS A 14 -7.63 -30.68 -29.84
N ASP A 15 -6.60 -30.21 -30.54
CA ASP A 15 -5.43 -29.59 -29.90
C ASP A 15 -5.76 -28.36 -29.04
N GLU A 16 -6.88 -27.68 -29.33
CA GLU A 16 -7.34 -26.46 -28.63
C GLU A 16 -8.38 -26.74 -27.53
N ASP A 17 -8.77 -28.00 -27.30
CA ASP A 17 -9.78 -28.34 -26.30
C ASP A 17 -9.19 -28.24 -24.87
N ASP A 18 -9.96 -27.70 -23.91
CA ASP A 18 -9.51 -27.57 -22.51
C ASP A 18 -9.37 -28.96 -21.86
N ILE A 19 -8.15 -29.28 -21.43
CA ILE A 19 -7.82 -30.53 -20.74
C ILE A 19 -8.64 -30.69 -19.44
N ASN A 20 -8.96 -29.60 -18.74
CA ASN A 20 -9.79 -29.65 -17.54
C ASN A 20 -11.22 -30.09 -17.89
N ASP A 21 -11.76 -29.66 -19.02
CA ASP A 21 -13.08 -30.06 -19.50
C ASP A 21 -13.12 -31.53 -19.92
N LEU A 22 -12.03 -32.02 -20.52
CA LEU A 22 -11.86 -33.43 -20.89
C LEU A 22 -11.90 -34.38 -19.68
N LEU A 23 -11.48 -33.87 -18.52
CA LEU A 23 -11.39 -34.61 -17.26
C LEU A 23 -12.62 -34.43 -16.35
N LYS A 24 -13.58 -33.55 -16.71
CA LYS A 24 -14.87 -33.45 -16.01
C LYS A 24 -15.65 -34.76 -16.12
N GLY A 25 -16.30 -35.17 -15.03
CA GLY A 25 -17.06 -36.42 -14.91
C GLY A 25 -16.20 -37.68 -14.76
N THR A 26 -14.87 -37.55 -14.65
CA THR A 26 -13.97 -38.68 -14.41
C THR A 26 -13.76 -38.92 -12.92
N ASP A 27 -13.26 -40.10 -12.56
CA ASP A 27 -12.90 -40.46 -11.19
C ASP A 27 -11.77 -39.58 -10.60
N ILE A 28 -11.11 -38.78 -11.44
CA ILE A 28 -10.03 -37.86 -11.07
C ILE A 28 -10.56 -36.43 -10.82
N GLU A 29 -11.78 -36.08 -11.25
CA GLU A 29 -12.35 -34.73 -11.07
C GLU A 29 -12.36 -34.29 -9.60
N SER A 30 -12.70 -35.19 -8.69
CA SER A 30 -12.72 -34.96 -7.23
C SER A 30 -11.34 -34.71 -6.63
N THR A 31 -10.26 -35.04 -7.34
CA THR A 31 -8.88 -34.82 -6.88
C THR A 31 -8.38 -33.41 -7.20
N PHE A 32 -8.88 -32.78 -8.27
CA PHE A 32 -8.46 -31.43 -8.68
C PHE A 32 -9.44 -30.34 -8.24
N LYS A 33 -10.73 -30.65 -8.10
CA LYS A 33 -11.70 -29.77 -7.46
C LYS A 33 -11.83 -30.15 -5.99
N VAL A 34 -10.84 -29.75 -5.19
CA VAL A 34 -11.05 -29.72 -3.74
C VAL A 34 -12.02 -28.58 -3.47
N GLU A 35 -13.32 -28.90 -3.40
CA GLU A 35 -14.30 -27.93 -2.90
C GLU A 35 -13.82 -27.45 -1.52
N PRO A 36 -13.89 -26.14 -1.23
CA PRO A 36 -13.51 -25.57 0.06
C PRO A 36 -14.59 -25.92 1.10
N THR A 37 -14.71 -27.22 1.37
CA THR A 37 -15.59 -27.78 2.38
C THR A 37 -14.93 -27.67 3.75
N LEU A 38 -15.75 -27.68 4.79
CA LEU A 38 -15.26 -27.61 6.17
C LEU A 38 -14.29 -28.75 6.50
N ASP A 39 -14.52 -29.94 5.95
CA ASP A 39 -13.66 -31.10 6.22
C ASP A 39 -12.34 -31.03 5.44
N ALA A 40 -12.33 -30.49 4.22
CA ALA A 40 -11.09 -30.17 3.51
C ALA A 40 -10.27 -29.12 4.27
N PHE A 41 -10.93 -28.10 4.86
CA PHE A 41 -10.28 -27.09 5.67
C PHE A 41 -9.68 -27.66 6.96
N LYS A 42 -10.42 -28.51 7.68
CA LYS A 42 -9.93 -29.21 8.88
C LYS A 42 -8.72 -30.09 8.55
N ALA A 43 -8.82 -30.89 7.49
CA ALA A 43 -7.71 -31.73 7.04
C ALA A 43 -6.48 -30.89 6.67
N LYS A 44 -6.67 -29.73 6.04
CA LYS A 44 -5.58 -28.80 5.71
C LYS A 44 -4.96 -28.16 6.94
N LEU A 45 -5.76 -27.83 7.96
CA LEU A 45 -5.28 -27.29 9.23
C LEU A 45 -4.42 -28.29 10.02
N GLU A 46 -4.71 -29.59 9.90
CA GLU A 46 -3.93 -30.65 10.54
C GLU A 46 -2.66 -31.03 9.77
N SER A 47 -2.73 -31.02 8.43
CA SER A 47 -1.64 -31.50 7.56
C SER A 47 -0.64 -30.42 7.12
N ASP A 48 -1.05 -29.15 7.04
CA ASP A 48 -0.23 -28.06 6.51
C ASP A 48 0.17 -27.08 7.61
N LYS A 49 1.45 -27.13 7.99
CA LYS A 49 2.04 -26.28 9.03
C LYS A 49 2.00 -24.79 8.67
N ALA A 50 2.18 -24.44 7.40
CA ALA A 50 2.16 -23.04 6.95
C ALA A 50 0.73 -22.50 7.01
N PHE A 51 -0.24 -23.30 6.56
CA PHE A 51 -1.66 -22.97 6.66
C PHE A 51 -2.10 -22.78 8.12
N LYS A 52 -1.71 -23.69 9.02
CA LYS A 52 -1.98 -23.56 10.46
C LYS A 52 -1.38 -22.30 11.06
N SER A 53 -0.12 -22.00 10.75
CA SER A 53 0.57 -20.82 11.27
C SER A 53 -0.09 -19.52 10.82
N PHE A 54 -0.56 -19.45 9.58
CA PHE A 54 -1.32 -18.30 9.07
C PHE A 54 -2.64 -18.11 9.82
N ILE A 55 -3.42 -19.18 10.00
CA ILE A 55 -4.69 -19.13 10.72
C ILE A 55 -4.49 -18.74 12.20
N ASP A 56 -3.46 -19.25 12.85
CA ASP A 56 -3.14 -18.90 14.24
C ASP A 56 -2.71 -17.42 14.36
N SER A 57 -1.91 -16.91 13.42
CA SER A 57 -1.52 -15.49 13.36
C SER A 57 -2.72 -14.55 13.17
N GLU A 58 -3.67 -14.90 12.30
CA GLU A 58 -4.91 -14.14 12.11
C GLU A 58 -5.73 -14.14 13.40
N LYS A 59 -5.92 -15.31 14.03
CA LYS A 59 -6.64 -15.41 15.31
C LYS A 59 -5.99 -14.57 16.40
N ASP A 60 -4.67 -14.63 16.55
CA ASP A 60 -3.94 -13.85 17.55
C ASP A 60 -4.06 -12.36 17.28
N THR A 61 -4.03 -11.92 16.02
CA THR A 61 -4.18 -10.51 15.65
C THR A 61 -5.57 -9.98 16.04
N HIS A 62 -6.63 -10.71 15.68
CA HIS A 62 -8.00 -10.31 16.01
C HIS A 62 -8.28 -10.43 17.51
N ALA A 63 -7.76 -11.47 18.18
CA ALA A 63 -7.90 -11.65 19.63
C ALA A 63 -7.17 -10.55 20.40
N ASN A 64 -5.94 -10.20 20.01
CA ASN A 64 -5.20 -9.11 20.63
C ASN A 64 -5.91 -7.77 20.41
N LYS A 65 -6.38 -7.48 19.20
CA LYS A 65 -7.14 -6.24 18.94
C LYS A 65 -8.45 -6.19 19.73
N ALA A 66 -9.18 -7.30 19.81
CA ALA A 66 -10.39 -7.39 20.61
C ALA A 66 -10.10 -7.22 22.10
N LEU A 67 -9.02 -7.82 22.62
CA LEU A 67 -8.58 -7.67 24.00
C LEU A 67 -8.13 -6.24 24.31
N GLU A 68 -7.36 -5.59 23.44
CA GLU A 68 -6.92 -4.21 23.64
C GLU A 68 -8.10 -3.23 23.56
N THR A 69 -9.05 -3.47 22.67
CA THR A 69 -10.30 -2.69 22.60
C THR A 69 -11.13 -2.90 23.87
N TRP A 70 -11.25 -4.14 24.34
CA TRP A 70 -11.95 -4.45 25.58
C TRP A 70 -11.26 -3.80 26.78
N LYS A 71 -9.93 -3.88 26.89
CA LYS A 71 -9.16 -3.22 27.96
C LYS A 71 -9.36 -1.72 27.93
N THR A 72 -9.21 -1.08 26.79
CA THR A 72 -9.36 0.39 26.65
C THR A 72 -10.76 0.85 27.09
N ASN A 73 -11.80 0.08 26.76
CA ASN A 73 -13.18 0.47 27.06
C ASN A 73 -13.64 0.08 28.48
N ASN A 74 -13.13 -1.01 29.04
CA ASN A 74 -13.69 -1.62 30.26
C ASN A 74 -12.72 -1.58 31.45
N LEU A 75 -11.40 -1.67 31.23
CA LEU A 75 -10.41 -1.68 32.31
C LEU A 75 -10.45 -0.39 33.14
N PRO A 76 -10.60 0.82 32.56
CA PRO A 76 -10.75 2.04 33.35
C PRO A 76 -11.97 1.98 34.28
N THR A 77 -13.11 1.46 33.81
CA THR A 77 -14.32 1.30 34.62
C THR A 77 -14.11 0.31 35.76
N LEU A 78 -13.52 -0.85 35.48
CA LEU A 78 -13.23 -1.86 36.51
C LEU A 78 -12.22 -1.38 37.56
N ILE A 79 -11.18 -0.66 37.13
CA ILE A 79 -10.21 -0.04 38.05
C ILE A 79 -10.91 1.02 38.90
N ASN A 80 -11.75 1.87 38.30
CA ASN A 80 -12.50 2.88 39.05
C ASN A 80 -13.46 2.24 40.06
N ASP A 81 -14.15 1.16 39.70
CA ASP A 81 -15.07 0.43 40.59
C ASP A 81 -14.33 -0.22 41.76
N GLU A 82 -13.17 -0.84 41.49
CA GLU A 82 -12.39 -1.51 42.54
C GLU A 82 -11.66 -0.51 43.44
N VAL A 83 -11.16 0.62 42.89
CA VAL A 83 -10.66 1.75 43.67
C VAL A 83 -11.78 2.36 44.52
N LEU A 84 -13.00 2.44 44.00
CA LEU A 84 -14.17 2.94 44.74
C LEU A 84 -14.54 2.02 45.91
N LYS A 85 -14.48 0.69 45.74
CA LYS A 85 -14.63 -0.27 46.84
C LYS A 85 -13.50 -0.18 47.85
N ALA A 86 -12.25 -0.05 47.39
CA ALA A 86 -11.07 -0.07 48.25
C ALA A 86 -10.86 1.23 49.03
N THR A 87 -11.25 2.39 48.48
CA THR A 87 -10.93 3.71 49.05
C THR A 87 -12.16 4.51 49.51
N GLY A 88 -13.36 4.11 49.13
CA GLY A 88 -14.61 4.79 49.51
C GLY A 88 -14.77 6.23 48.98
N LYS A 89 -13.86 6.69 48.11
CA LYS A 89 -13.86 8.07 47.58
C LYS A 89 -13.77 8.03 46.05
N LYS A 90 -14.78 8.60 45.38
CA LYS A 90 -14.78 8.81 43.92
C LYS A 90 -13.61 9.72 43.52
N LYS A 91 -12.96 9.44 42.38
CA LYS A 91 -12.39 10.52 41.55
C LYS A 91 -13.53 11.52 41.29
N THR A 92 -13.34 12.80 41.61
CA THR A 92 -14.43 13.78 41.45
C THR A 92 -14.83 13.90 39.97
N PRO A 93 -16.08 14.30 39.65
CA PRO A 93 -16.49 14.57 38.26
C PRO A 93 -15.53 15.51 37.51
N GLU A 94 -14.82 16.37 38.25
CA GLU A 94 -13.79 17.26 37.75
C GLU A 94 -12.55 16.50 37.25
N GLN A 95 -12.11 15.45 37.94
CA GLN A 95 -10.95 14.65 37.50
C GLN A 95 -11.24 13.84 36.24
N LEU A 96 -12.44 13.27 36.12
CA LEU A 96 -12.87 12.61 34.88
C LEU A 96 -12.93 13.60 33.71
N LYS A 97 -13.40 14.82 33.98
CA LYS A 97 -13.44 15.88 32.98
C LYS A 97 -12.04 16.35 32.58
N ILE A 98 -11.09 16.41 33.52
CA ILE A 98 -9.69 16.72 33.23
C ILE A 98 -9.08 15.64 32.34
N GLU A 99 -9.26 14.37 32.68
CA GLU A 99 -8.73 13.24 31.90
C GLU A 99 -9.32 13.19 30.48
N GLU A 100 -10.62 13.49 30.32
CA GLU A 100 -11.25 13.62 29.00
C GLU A 100 -10.72 14.82 28.22
N LEU A 101 -10.50 15.95 28.88
CA LEU A 101 -9.93 17.15 28.28
C LEU A 101 -8.47 16.94 27.85
N GLU A 102 -7.67 16.27 28.67
CA GLU A 102 -6.29 15.90 28.36
C GLU A 102 -6.24 15.00 27.12
N ARG A 103 -7.08 13.96 27.06
CA ARG A 103 -7.17 13.09 25.88
C ARG A 103 -7.53 13.87 24.61
N LYS A 104 -8.57 14.71 24.69
CA LYS A 104 -8.99 15.57 23.56
C LYS A 104 -7.90 16.56 23.16
N PHE A 105 -7.13 17.06 24.12
CA PHE A 105 -6.03 17.99 23.87
C PHE A 105 -4.88 17.30 23.14
N THR A 106 -4.45 16.12 23.60
CA THR A 106 -3.41 15.31 22.94
C THR A 106 -3.82 14.91 21.53
N GLU A 107 -5.07 14.49 21.30
CA GLU A 107 -5.57 14.19 19.95
C GLU A 107 -5.46 15.39 19.02
N LYS A 108 -5.85 16.59 19.49
CA LYS A 108 -5.74 17.83 18.70
C LYS A 108 -4.29 18.25 18.45
N GLU A 109 -3.40 18.05 19.41
CA GLU A 109 -1.99 18.39 19.26
C GLU A 109 -1.33 17.54 18.16
N VAL A 110 -1.63 16.23 18.15
CA VAL A 110 -1.18 15.31 17.10
C VAL A 110 -1.75 15.69 15.73
N GLU A 111 -3.04 16.04 15.65
CA GLU A 111 -3.67 16.48 14.40
C GLU A 111 -3.03 17.78 13.87
N ALA A 112 -2.82 18.77 14.75
CA ALA A 112 -2.17 20.03 14.39
C ALA A 112 -0.73 19.82 13.92
N GLN A 113 0.02 18.93 14.58
CA GLN A 113 1.39 18.59 14.19
C GLN A 113 1.42 17.89 12.82
N ASN A 114 0.48 16.97 12.56
CA ASN A 114 0.35 16.32 11.26
C ASN A 114 0.04 17.33 10.14
N LEU A 115 -0.88 18.27 10.36
CA LEU A 115 -1.20 19.34 9.40
C LEU A 115 -0.01 20.26 9.13
N ALA A 116 0.75 20.61 10.18
CA ALA A 116 1.97 21.41 10.04
C ALA A 116 3.04 20.67 9.24
N ASN A 117 3.21 19.37 9.50
CA ASN A 117 4.15 18.52 8.76
C ASN A 117 3.76 18.38 7.29
N GLN A 118 2.47 18.13 7.01
CA GLN A 118 1.96 18.06 5.63
C GLN A 118 2.24 19.35 4.87
N SER A 119 2.00 20.52 5.48
CA SER A 119 2.27 21.81 4.85
C SER A 119 3.76 21.95 4.47
N LYS A 120 4.67 21.65 5.41
CA LYS A 120 6.12 21.67 5.13
C LYS A 120 6.52 20.75 3.99
N ILE A 121 5.95 19.55 3.94
CA ILE A 121 6.25 18.57 2.89
C ILE A 121 5.74 19.04 1.54
N LYS A 122 4.57 19.68 1.48
CA LYS A 122 4.07 20.30 0.23
C LYS A 122 5.04 21.36 -0.29
N ASP A 123 5.60 22.17 0.61
CA ASP A 123 6.58 23.19 0.25
C ASP A 123 7.87 22.54 -0.31
N LEU A 124 8.39 21.51 0.35
CA LEU A 124 9.58 20.77 -0.09
C LEU A 124 9.39 20.10 -1.46
N LEU A 125 8.20 19.51 -1.69
CA LEU A 125 7.85 18.89 -2.98
C LEU A 125 7.81 19.93 -4.10
N THR A 126 7.19 21.07 -3.84
CA THR A 126 7.14 22.20 -4.78
C THR A 126 8.54 22.69 -5.12
N GLN A 127 9.39 22.88 -4.11
CA GLN A 127 10.79 23.31 -4.29
C GLN A 127 11.61 22.29 -5.09
N SER A 128 11.29 21.01 -4.96
CA SER A 128 11.96 19.92 -5.69
C SER A 128 11.40 19.71 -7.12
N GLY A 129 10.41 20.50 -7.54
CA GLY A 129 9.81 20.43 -8.88
C GLY A 129 8.70 19.40 -9.02
N PHE A 130 8.16 18.90 -7.91
CA PHE A 130 7.06 17.93 -7.90
C PHE A 130 5.71 18.62 -7.62
N ASP A 131 4.63 18.11 -8.22
CA ASP A 131 3.26 18.51 -7.89
C ASP A 131 2.87 17.92 -6.53
N PRO A 132 2.71 18.74 -5.47
CA PRO A 132 2.42 18.23 -4.14
C PRO A 132 1.10 17.45 -4.06
N THR A 133 0.11 17.82 -4.87
CA THR A 133 -1.22 17.19 -4.88
C THR A 133 -1.15 15.74 -5.32
N LYS A 134 -0.21 15.43 -6.22
CA LYS A 134 -0.04 14.09 -6.79
C LYS A 134 1.03 13.28 -6.07
N THR A 135 1.92 13.93 -5.33
CA THR A 135 3.14 13.27 -4.83
C THR A 135 3.20 13.14 -3.31
N ILE A 136 2.47 13.96 -2.55
CA ILE A 136 2.53 13.96 -1.09
C ILE A 136 2.16 12.60 -0.47
N GLU A 137 1.24 11.86 -1.10
CA GLU A 137 0.77 10.55 -0.62
C GLU A 137 1.87 9.48 -0.64
N PHE A 138 2.95 9.68 -1.41
CA PHE A 138 4.09 8.76 -1.46
C PHE A 138 5.11 8.98 -0.33
N PHE A 139 4.97 10.06 0.46
CA PHE A 139 5.90 10.43 1.52
C PHE A 139 5.26 10.31 2.90
N ASN A 140 6.04 9.85 3.90
CA ASN A 140 5.55 9.71 5.27
C ASN A 140 5.41 11.07 5.96
N THR A 141 4.19 11.60 5.98
CA THR A 141 3.90 12.93 6.55
C THR A 141 4.00 13.02 8.07
N SER A 142 4.18 11.89 8.77
CA SER A 142 4.35 11.85 10.23
C SER A 142 5.82 11.95 10.69
N ASN A 143 6.79 11.85 9.77
CA ASN A 143 8.22 11.91 10.10
C ASN A 143 8.98 12.84 9.15
N VAL A 144 9.00 14.14 9.48
CA VAL A 144 9.57 15.18 8.62
C VAL A 144 11.08 15.05 8.43
N GLU A 145 11.82 14.56 9.45
CA GLU A 145 13.29 14.50 9.44
C GLU A 145 13.84 13.67 8.27
N ASN A 146 13.09 12.65 7.82
CA ASN A 146 13.51 11.75 6.75
C ASN A 146 12.85 12.08 5.40
N VAL A 147 11.85 12.95 5.36
CA VAL A 147 11.10 13.25 4.13
C VAL A 147 11.93 14.09 3.16
N GLU A 148 12.72 15.05 3.63
CA GLU A 148 13.58 15.86 2.76
C GLU A 148 14.60 14.99 2.00
N ALA A 149 15.27 14.07 2.71
CA ALA A 149 16.17 13.10 2.10
C ALA A 149 15.44 12.16 1.14
N SER A 150 14.21 11.74 1.47
CA SER A 150 13.39 10.89 0.62
C SER A 150 12.99 11.59 -0.68
N ILE A 151 12.60 12.86 -0.61
CA ILE A 151 12.28 13.70 -1.79
C ILE A 151 13.52 13.88 -2.66
N GLY A 152 14.69 14.15 -2.05
CA GLY A 152 15.96 14.27 -2.76
C GLY A 152 16.35 12.98 -3.50
N ASN A 153 16.24 11.82 -2.84
CA ASN A 153 16.50 10.53 -3.46
C ASN A 153 15.52 10.24 -4.60
N PHE A 154 14.24 10.51 -4.39
CA PHE A 154 13.21 10.36 -5.42
C PHE A 154 13.52 11.23 -6.64
N LYS A 155 13.95 12.48 -6.42
CA LYS A 155 14.40 13.38 -7.49
C LYS A 155 15.59 12.83 -8.26
N SER A 156 16.62 12.35 -7.58
CA SER A 156 17.80 11.77 -8.25
C SER A 156 17.42 10.62 -9.18
N ILE A 157 16.55 9.72 -8.72
CA ILE A 157 16.08 8.57 -9.51
C ILE A 157 15.34 9.04 -10.77
N ILE A 158 14.45 10.03 -10.64
CA ILE A 158 13.70 10.57 -11.78
C ILE A 158 14.64 11.28 -12.76
N ASP A 159 15.54 12.13 -12.27
CA ASP A 159 16.49 12.86 -13.11
C ASP A 159 17.42 11.90 -13.86
N GLU A 160 17.86 10.80 -13.23
CA GLU A 160 18.64 9.74 -13.86
C GLU A 160 17.84 9.01 -14.95
N MET A 161 16.58 8.66 -14.67
CA MET A 161 15.72 7.96 -15.62
C MET A 161 15.41 8.83 -16.84
N VAL A 162 15.08 10.10 -16.63
CA VAL A 162 14.86 11.08 -17.71
C VAL A 162 16.13 11.27 -18.52
N SER A 163 17.27 11.46 -17.87
CA SER A 163 18.56 11.62 -18.55
C SER A 163 18.92 10.39 -19.38
N SER A 164 18.69 9.19 -18.85
CA SER A 164 18.92 7.92 -19.55
C SER A 164 17.98 7.79 -20.77
N GLY A 165 16.70 8.13 -20.60
CA GLY A 165 15.71 8.14 -21.69
C GLY A 165 16.06 9.14 -22.81
N VAL A 166 16.47 10.36 -22.45
CA VAL A 166 16.91 11.39 -23.42
C VAL A 166 18.15 10.92 -24.18
N LYS A 167 19.16 10.40 -23.47
CA LYS A 167 20.38 9.85 -24.12
C LYS A 167 20.04 8.73 -25.10
N LYS A 168 19.13 7.83 -24.71
CA LYS A 168 18.65 6.76 -25.60
C LYS A 168 17.92 7.33 -26.82
N ALA A 169 17.01 8.29 -26.64
CA ALA A 169 16.28 8.90 -27.74
C ALA A 169 17.20 9.63 -28.75
N ILE A 170 18.27 10.27 -28.26
CA ILE A 170 19.31 10.88 -29.11
C ILE A 170 20.12 9.80 -29.83
N ALA A 171 20.54 8.74 -29.14
CA ALA A 171 21.32 7.64 -29.71
C ALA A 171 20.53 6.84 -30.77
N ASP A 172 19.22 6.68 -30.58
CA ASP A 172 18.31 5.99 -31.50
C ASP A 172 18.00 6.83 -32.77
N GLY A 173 18.57 8.04 -32.90
CA GLY A 173 18.48 8.86 -34.11
C GLY A 173 17.18 9.66 -34.28
N ASN A 174 16.32 9.71 -33.26
CA ASN A 174 15.05 10.45 -33.28
C ASN A 174 15.20 11.96 -32.94
N TYR A 175 16.43 12.45 -32.74
CA TYR A 175 16.71 13.85 -32.46
C TYR A 175 17.63 14.45 -33.52
N THR A 176 17.13 15.43 -34.29
CA THR A 176 17.93 16.25 -35.21
C THR A 176 18.33 17.54 -34.48
N PRO A 177 19.62 17.77 -34.16
CA PRO A 177 20.06 18.97 -33.45
C PRO A 177 19.85 20.23 -34.30
N PRO A 178 19.39 21.36 -33.72
CA PRO A 178 19.36 22.63 -34.43
C PRO A 178 20.78 23.21 -34.48
N GLY A 179 21.50 23.02 -35.60
CA GLY A 179 22.83 23.57 -35.81
C GLY A 179 23.37 23.49 -37.24
N GLU A 180 23.88 24.64 -37.70
CA GLU A 180 24.61 25.04 -38.94
C GLU A 180 24.06 24.68 -40.32
N ASN A 181 23.31 23.59 -40.50
CA ASN A 181 22.60 23.28 -41.76
C ASN A 181 21.06 23.27 -41.60
N GLY A 182 20.56 23.75 -40.46
CA GLY A 182 19.13 23.80 -40.11
C GLY A 182 18.59 25.21 -39.89
N ALA A 183 19.34 26.25 -40.24
CA ALA A 183 18.79 27.61 -40.30
C ALA A 183 17.93 27.71 -41.56
N GLY A 184 16.62 27.57 -41.41
CA GLY A 184 15.72 28.30 -42.31
C GLY A 184 16.14 29.78 -42.27
N GLU A 185 16.24 30.37 -43.46
CA GLU A 185 16.71 31.74 -43.67
C GLU A 185 16.09 32.69 -42.62
N LEU A 186 16.92 33.36 -41.82
CA LEU A 186 16.45 34.35 -40.84
C LEU A 186 15.74 35.47 -41.61
N THR A 187 14.43 35.58 -41.45
CA THR A 187 13.64 36.58 -42.16
C THR A 187 13.69 37.92 -41.41
N ALA A 188 13.41 39.01 -42.12
CA ALA A 188 13.34 40.34 -41.51
C ALA A 188 12.31 40.41 -40.37
N ASP A 189 11.27 39.58 -40.41
CA ASP A 189 10.24 39.46 -39.37
C ASP A 189 10.77 38.80 -38.08
N ASP A 190 11.73 37.88 -38.19
CA ASP A 190 12.35 37.21 -37.03
C ASP A 190 13.26 38.17 -36.27
N LEU A 191 13.97 39.05 -37.01
CA LEU A 191 14.79 40.11 -36.42
C LEU A 191 13.93 41.21 -35.77
N ALA A 192 12.77 41.54 -36.36
CA ALA A 192 11.86 42.54 -35.82
C ALA A 192 11.23 42.12 -34.48
N LYS A 193 10.98 40.82 -34.28
CA LYS A 193 10.46 40.28 -33.01
C LYS A 193 11.50 40.20 -31.89
N MET A 194 12.79 40.20 -32.22
CA MET A 194 13.88 40.24 -31.23
C MET A 194 14.23 41.65 -30.75
N MET A 195 13.83 42.69 -31.50
CA MET A 195 14.10 44.09 -31.16
C MET A 195 12.92 44.84 -30.53
N MET A 196 11.82 44.14 -30.20
CA MET A 196 10.75 44.64 -29.33
C MET A 196 10.81 43.96 -27.97
#